data_AF-A0A8K0RAE7-F1
#
_entry.id   AF-A0A8K0RAE7-F1
#
_cell.length_a   1.000
_cell.length_b   1.000
_cell.length_c   1.000
_cell.angle_alpha   90.00
_cell.angle_beta   90.00
_cell.angle_gamma   90.00
#
_symmetry.space_group_name_H-M   'P 1'
#
loop_
_entity.id
_entity.type
_entity.pdbx_description
1 polymer ?
#
loop_
_entity_poly.entity_id
_entity_poly.type
_entity_poly.pdbx_seq_one_letter_code
_entity_poly.pdbx_strand_id
1 'polypeptide(L)'
;MGDVQACQGTAREWKQPAVAENAGKPLTTALAQYPILEALVSYLNPDDLVTLTTVAQVIHDQLRMHEAGPKSNLLSKTLCPGLGLDIRDTVHCPCRTRLWHKNIGCAGTGYDAPSRPCADCGINTCDECRIHVTYQVFVDEDGPDHHRWWAGYAFLHQTPFAIYPPKDVNTMDWHLPPSAMKSHHDQGRIHIPLHIHGLADPEPLDRILDLNLGSRSITPCGRTEAPFDGESLLGIFDMFAMKRKELMCQACFRDHDAKGFAPCSCTFRKRFLDRWLCIPCYVKENDAESQRRVQAVIHTEPGHVHALKCRCGDTIAIDDDYMAICTWCNGEVDYEDEPDPEQAEDANENIDNAHSVEDGQDDNLAPAPVEQLPQHMYSAYNKDGTVSVFYEHRRIMGEPLGHAMILQEARRRGMDLPCTCCKCPVPDQDCGHGHSIEMNEDEDDMEDIDMSVAESMEAGSDDEVFDFDGGIDFHEENEAGVYEEDDADSEDEFQPDLSEE
;
A
#
# COMPACT_ATOMS: atom_id res chain seq x y z
N MET A 1 9.75 79.23 -35.80
CA MET A 1 10.23 78.58 -37.04
C MET A 1 11.65 78.13 -36.76
N GLY A 2 11.82 76.85 -36.45
CA GLY A 2 13.13 76.23 -36.22
C GLY A 2 13.25 75.07 -37.20
N ASP A 3 14.30 75.10 -38.03
CA ASP A 3 14.58 74.07 -39.02
C ASP A 3 15.08 72.80 -38.33
N VAL A 4 14.33 71.71 -38.53
CA VAL A 4 14.71 70.36 -38.06
C VAL A 4 15.61 69.75 -39.12
N GLN A 5 16.87 69.56 -38.77
CA GLN A 5 17.88 68.93 -39.61
C GLN A 5 17.66 67.41 -39.62
N ALA A 6 17.27 66.86 -40.77
CA ALA A 6 17.05 65.42 -40.93
C ALA A 6 18.39 64.67 -40.95
N CYS A 7 18.58 63.76 -39.98
CA CYS A 7 19.69 62.81 -39.96
C CYS A 7 19.58 61.85 -41.15
N GLN A 8 20.48 62.00 -42.13
CA GLN A 8 20.71 61.01 -43.18
C GLN A 8 21.44 59.81 -42.58
N GLY A 9 20.69 58.87 -42.02
CA GLY A 9 21.21 57.55 -41.66
C GLY A 9 21.48 56.75 -42.94
N THR A 10 22.74 56.44 -43.22
CA THR A 10 23.10 55.50 -44.28
C THR A 10 22.47 54.15 -43.97
N ALA A 11 21.73 53.61 -44.95
CA ALA A 11 21.13 52.28 -44.82
C ALA A 11 22.25 51.27 -44.54
N ARG A 12 22.20 50.60 -43.38
CA ARG A 12 23.10 49.49 -43.06
C ARG A 12 22.80 48.36 -44.04
N GLU A 13 23.64 48.24 -45.06
CA GLU A 13 23.60 47.13 -46.00
C GLU A 13 24.11 45.88 -45.27
N TRP A 14 23.17 44.98 -44.91
CA TRP A 14 23.49 43.72 -44.26
C TRP A 14 24.00 42.75 -45.31
N LYS A 15 25.32 42.52 -45.35
CA LYS A 15 25.92 41.50 -46.20
C LYS A 15 25.95 40.19 -45.43
N GLN A 16 25.24 39.18 -45.94
CA GLN A 16 25.23 37.84 -45.38
C GLN A 16 26.68 37.29 -45.41
N PRO A 17 27.31 37.02 -44.25
CA PRO A 17 28.67 36.50 -44.21
C PRO A 17 28.73 35.11 -44.88
N ALA A 18 29.86 34.80 -45.50
CA ALA A 18 30.05 33.53 -46.20
C ALA A 18 29.91 32.35 -45.22
N VAL A 19 29.08 31.36 -45.58
CA VAL A 19 28.68 30.22 -44.73
C VAL A 19 29.87 29.49 -44.08
N ALA A 20 31.01 29.44 -44.78
CA ALA A 20 32.23 28.77 -44.32
C ALA A 20 32.89 29.43 -43.10
N GLU A 21 32.76 30.75 -42.89
CA GLU A 21 33.40 31.45 -41.75
C GLU A 21 32.61 31.32 -40.44
N ASN A 22 31.32 30.98 -40.53
CA ASN A 22 30.45 30.85 -39.36
C ASN A 22 30.29 29.41 -38.88
N ALA A 23 30.62 28.41 -39.71
CA ALA A 23 30.55 26.99 -39.36
C ALA A 23 31.48 26.60 -38.20
N GLY A 24 32.55 27.36 -37.96
CA GLY A 24 33.43 27.18 -36.79
C GLY A 24 32.98 27.91 -35.53
N LYS A 25 31.88 28.69 -35.58
CA LYS A 25 31.40 29.45 -34.42
C LYS A 25 30.33 28.62 -33.69
N PRO A 26 30.51 28.34 -32.38
CA PRO A 26 29.61 27.47 -31.60
C PRO A 26 28.12 27.84 -31.69
N LEU A 27 27.82 29.14 -31.78
CA LEU A 27 26.45 29.64 -31.88
C LEU A 27 25.78 29.28 -33.22
N THR A 28 26.51 29.33 -34.34
CA THR A 28 25.97 28.97 -35.65
C THR A 28 25.71 27.47 -35.73
N THR A 29 26.58 26.65 -35.14
CA THR A 29 26.42 25.20 -35.05
C THR A 29 25.23 24.82 -34.18
N ALA A 30 25.06 25.47 -33.02
CA ALA A 30 23.91 25.27 -32.15
C ALA A 30 22.58 25.68 -32.82
N LEU A 31 22.56 26.84 -33.50
CA LEU A 31 21.39 27.29 -34.26
C LEU A 31 21.07 26.39 -35.46
N ALA A 32 22.07 25.77 -36.09
CA ALA A 32 21.88 24.82 -37.18
C ALA A 32 21.35 23.45 -36.69
N GLN A 33 21.64 23.06 -35.44
CA GLN A 33 21.13 21.83 -34.82
C GLN A 33 19.73 22.02 -34.23
N TYR A 34 19.30 23.26 -33.97
CA TYR A 34 17.99 23.55 -33.36
C TYR A 34 16.81 22.95 -34.12
N PRO A 35 16.70 23.01 -35.46
CA PRO A 35 15.60 22.37 -36.19
C PRO A 35 15.63 20.84 -36.14
N ILE A 36 16.82 20.24 -36.00
CA ILE A 36 16.98 18.78 -35.86
C ILE A 36 16.55 18.35 -34.47
N LEU A 37 16.93 19.11 -33.43
CA LEU A 37 16.48 18.90 -32.06
C LEU A 37 14.98 19.14 -31.92
N GLU A 38 14.44 20.20 -32.53
CA GLU A 38 13.00 20.47 -32.58
C GLU A 38 12.25 19.36 -33.30
N ALA A 39 12.77 18.88 -34.45
CA ALA A 39 12.20 17.74 -35.16
C ALA A 39 12.26 16.47 -34.32
N LEU A 40 13.41 16.12 -33.74
CA LEU A 40 13.54 14.96 -32.84
C LEU A 40 12.52 15.05 -31.71
N VAL A 41 12.51 16.16 -30.96
CA VAL A 41 11.58 16.38 -29.84
C VAL A 41 10.12 16.34 -30.29
N SER A 42 9.80 16.74 -31.52
CA SER A 42 8.43 16.68 -32.06
C SER A 42 7.94 15.27 -32.43
N TYR A 43 8.86 14.30 -32.60
CA TYR A 43 8.54 12.90 -32.87
C TYR A 43 8.74 11.98 -31.66
N LEU A 44 9.33 12.50 -30.59
CA LEU A 44 9.58 11.76 -29.37
C LEU A 44 8.34 11.84 -28.47
N ASN A 45 7.92 10.69 -27.96
CA ASN A 45 6.92 10.64 -26.92
C ASN A 45 7.52 11.17 -25.61
N PRO A 46 6.68 11.57 -24.64
CA PRO A 46 7.16 11.98 -23.32
C PRO A 46 8.13 10.97 -22.69
N ASP A 47 7.89 9.67 -22.88
CA ASP A 47 8.75 8.60 -22.36
C ASP A 47 10.15 8.66 -23.00
N ASP A 48 10.23 8.81 -24.32
CA ASP A 48 11.51 8.93 -25.04
C ASP A 48 12.27 10.18 -24.60
N LEU A 49 11.56 11.27 -24.32
CA LEU A 49 12.16 12.51 -23.82
C LEU A 49 12.73 12.32 -22.40
N VAL A 50 12.05 11.57 -21.53
CA VAL A 50 12.58 11.25 -20.20
C VAL A 50 13.84 10.41 -20.33
N THR A 51 13.82 9.34 -21.13
CA THR A 51 15.00 8.51 -21.38
C THR A 51 16.15 9.33 -21.95
N LEU A 52 15.88 10.25 -22.88
CA LEU A 52 16.92 11.15 -23.40
C LEU A 52 17.47 12.09 -22.32
N THR A 53 16.64 12.57 -21.40
CA THR A 53 17.12 13.40 -20.29
C THR A 53 17.96 12.62 -19.28
N THR A 54 17.78 11.30 -19.15
CA THR A 54 18.63 10.50 -18.26
C THR A 54 19.98 10.18 -18.89
N VAL A 55 20.01 9.91 -20.21
CA VAL A 55 21.27 9.54 -20.90
C VAL A 55 22.07 10.72 -21.44
N ALA A 56 21.46 11.91 -21.61
CA ALA A 56 22.11 13.08 -22.21
C ALA A 56 21.99 14.34 -21.34
N GLN A 57 23.08 14.69 -20.64
CA GLN A 57 23.18 15.90 -19.80
C GLN A 57 22.78 17.18 -20.54
N VAL A 58 23.13 17.30 -21.83
CA VAL A 58 22.76 18.48 -22.64
C VAL A 58 21.25 18.63 -22.75
N ILE A 59 20.52 17.53 -22.97
CA ILE A 59 19.06 17.53 -23.05
C ILE A 59 18.45 17.77 -21.67
N HIS A 60 19.00 17.12 -20.63
CA HIS A 60 18.63 17.36 -19.23
C HIS A 60 18.66 18.86 -18.87
N ASP A 61 19.76 19.54 -19.20
CA ASP A 61 19.95 20.96 -18.88
C ASP A 61 19.07 21.85 -19.75
N GLN A 62 18.89 21.52 -21.03
CA GLN A 62 18.02 22.27 -21.96
C GLN A 62 16.54 22.19 -21.57
N LEU A 63 16.07 21.02 -21.15
CA LEU A 63 14.71 20.82 -20.65
C LEU A 63 14.56 21.27 -19.19
N ARG A 64 15.65 21.75 -18.56
CA ARG A 64 15.69 22.26 -17.18
C ARG A 64 15.17 21.22 -16.18
N MET A 65 15.60 19.97 -16.35
CA MET A 65 15.16 18.84 -15.52
C MET A 65 15.65 18.93 -14.06
N HIS A 66 16.61 19.81 -13.77
CA HIS A 66 16.99 20.19 -12.41
C HIS A 66 15.92 21.04 -11.70
N GLU A 67 14.99 21.63 -12.44
CA GLU A 67 13.89 22.41 -11.88
C GLU A 67 12.62 21.56 -11.76
N ALA A 68 11.96 21.64 -10.60
CA ALA A 68 10.77 20.83 -10.30
C ALA A 68 9.61 21.05 -11.30
N GLY A 69 9.40 22.28 -11.78
CA GLY A 69 8.30 22.61 -12.69
C GLY A 69 8.40 21.96 -14.08
N PRO A 70 9.45 22.24 -14.86
CA PRO A 70 9.69 21.60 -16.15
C PRO A 70 9.76 20.07 -16.06
N LYS A 71 10.44 19.54 -15.03
CA LYS A 71 10.51 18.09 -14.76
C LYS A 71 9.11 17.49 -14.57
N SER A 72 8.30 18.06 -13.68
CA SER A 72 6.92 17.60 -13.44
C SER A 72 6.03 17.71 -14.68
N ASN A 73 6.17 18.77 -15.49
CA ASN A 73 5.42 18.92 -16.75
C ASN A 73 5.76 17.86 -17.81
N LEU A 74 7.00 17.35 -17.82
CA LEU A 74 7.38 16.25 -18.71
C LEU A 74 6.89 14.91 -18.15
N LEU A 75 7.17 14.65 -16.87
CA LEU A 75 6.83 13.38 -16.19
C LEU A 75 5.33 13.17 -16.00
N SER A 76 4.51 14.23 -15.99
CA SER A 76 3.05 14.11 -15.97
C SER A 76 2.46 13.64 -17.31
N LYS A 77 3.26 13.67 -18.38
CA LYS A 77 2.86 13.21 -19.71
C LYS A 77 3.40 11.82 -20.06
N THR A 78 4.32 11.28 -19.25
CA THR A 78 4.82 9.92 -19.42
C THR A 78 3.81 8.90 -18.95
N LEU A 79 3.96 7.66 -19.38
CA LEU A 79 3.25 6.54 -18.76
C LEU A 79 3.80 6.29 -17.35
N CYS A 80 3.10 5.45 -16.59
CA CYS A 80 3.58 5.03 -15.28
C CYS A 80 4.82 4.13 -15.44
N PRO A 81 5.93 4.42 -14.74
CA PRO A 81 7.19 3.67 -14.92
C PRO A 81 7.22 2.29 -14.26
N GLY A 82 6.14 1.83 -13.62
CA GLY A 82 6.11 0.50 -12.97
C GLY A 82 6.77 0.40 -11.58
N LEU A 83 7.54 1.41 -11.16
CA LEU A 83 8.32 1.40 -9.90
C LEU A 83 7.55 0.97 -8.64
N GLY A 84 6.25 1.26 -8.57
CA GLY A 84 5.43 0.86 -7.43
C GLY A 84 5.24 -0.66 -7.34
N LEU A 85 5.07 -1.33 -8.49
CA LEU A 85 4.99 -2.79 -8.55
C LEU A 85 6.34 -3.42 -8.18
N ASP A 86 7.45 -2.89 -8.68
CA ASP A 86 8.79 -3.42 -8.39
C ASP A 86 9.08 -3.39 -6.87
N ILE A 87 8.72 -2.28 -6.20
CA ILE A 87 8.85 -2.16 -4.75
C ILE A 87 7.95 -3.17 -4.04
N ARG A 88 6.69 -3.34 -4.49
CA ARG A 88 5.78 -4.33 -3.88
C ARG A 88 6.30 -5.75 -4.06
N ASP A 89 6.85 -6.09 -5.22
CA ASP A 89 7.42 -7.41 -5.48
C ASP A 89 8.65 -7.71 -4.61
N THR A 90 9.37 -6.66 -4.22
CA THR A 90 10.48 -6.76 -3.28
C THR A 90 10.00 -6.91 -1.83
N VAL A 91 9.00 -6.13 -1.42
CA VAL A 91 8.54 -6.05 -0.02
C VAL A 91 7.59 -7.21 0.34
N HIS A 92 6.76 -7.64 -0.61
CA HIS A 92 5.70 -8.62 -0.37
C HIS A 92 6.11 -10.02 -0.81
N CYS A 93 6.45 -10.87 0.15
CA CYS A 93 6.81 -12.26 -0.12
C CYS A 93 5.60 -13.05 -0.68
N PRO A 94 5.73 -13.68 -1.87
CA PRO A 94 4.69 -14.56 -2.43
C PRO A 94 4.38 -15.78 -1.55
N CYS A 95 5.26 -16.11 -0.62
CA CYS A 95 5.13 -17.25 0.27
C CYS A 95 3.93 -17.18 1.23
N ARG A 96 3.48 -15.98 1.60
CA ARG A 96 2.36 -15.78 2.55
C ARG A 96 0.99 -15.81 1.88
N THR A 97 0.96 -15.73 0.55
CA THR A 97 -0.27 -15.75 -0.27
C THR A 97 -0.22 -16.89 -1.29
N ARG A 98 0.38 -18.01 -0.88
CA ARG A 98 0.33 -19.28 -1.62
C ARG A 98 -1.13 -19.68 -1.80
N LEU A 99 -1.48 -20.19 -2.98
CA LEU A 99 -2.84 -20.50 -3.48
C LEU A 99 -3.59 -19.34 -4.13
N TRP A 100 -3.12 -18.10 -3.96
CA TRP A 100 -3.84 -16.95 -4.48
C TRP A 100 -3.38 -16.58 -5.89
N HIS A 101 -4.33 -16.27 -6.76
CA HIS A 101 -4.09 -15.66 -8.05
C HIS A 101 -3.75 -14.19 -7.86
N LYS A 102 -2.53 -13.82 -8.24
CA LYS A 102 -2.09 -12.43 -8.25
C LYS A 102 -2.64 -11.74 -9.51
N ASN A 103 -3.50 -10.74 -9.33
CA ASN A 103 -4.05 -9.95 -10.42
C ASN A 103 -3.56 -8.51 -10.31
N ILE A 104 -2.43 -8.20 -10.95
CA ILE A 104 -1.83 -6.86 -10.97
C ILE A 104 -1.25 -6.55 -12.36
N GLY A 105 -1.14 -5.27 -12.68
CA GLY A 105 -0.42 -4.80 -13.85
C GLY A 105 -0.14 -3.30 -13.77
N CYS A 106 0.75 -2.79 -14.61
CA CYS A 106 1.04 -1.35 -14.67
C CYS A 106 0.36 -0.74 -15.88
N ALA A 107 -0.17 0.48 -15.76
CA ALA A 107 -0.67 1.20 -16.93
C ALA A 107 0.42 1.42 -18.00
N GLY A 108 1.68 1.53 -17.58
CA GLY A 108 2.82 1.61 -18.51
C GLY A 108 3.08 0.33 -19.30
N THR A 109 2.56 -0.81 -18.86
CA THR A 109 2.64 -2.09 -19.57
C THR A 109 1.32 -2.44 -20.27
N GLY A 110 0.42 -1.47 -20.45
CA GLY A 110 -0.86 -1.66 -21.13
C GLY A 110 -2.01 -2.17 -20.24
N TYR A 111 -1.83 -2.22 -18.91
CA TYR A 111 -2.92 -2.56 -17.99
C TYR A 111 -3.94 -1.41 -17.90
N ASP A 112 -5.23 -1.74 -17.79
CA ASP A 112 -6.33 -0.75 -17.70
C ASP A 112 -6.40 -0.14 -16.28
N ALA A 113 -5.41 0.69 -15.93
CA ALA A 113 -5.36 1.41 -14.67
C ALA A 113 -5.28 2.94 -14.89
N PRO A 114 -6.09 3.74 -14.16
CA PRO A 114 -6.03 5.19 -14.25
C PRO A 114 -4.67 5.68 -13.75
N SER A 115 -4.11 6.69 -14.43
CA SER A 115 -2.83 7.29 -14.05
C SER A 115 -2.97 8.78 -13.78
N ARG A 116 -2.27 9.27 -12.75
CA ARG A 116 -2.19 10.69 -12.40
C ARG A 116 -0.77 11.06 -11.93
N PRO A 117 -0.36 12.33 -12.09
CA PRO A 117 0.89 12.82 -11.52
C PRO A 117 0.90 12.67 -9.99
N CYS A 118 1.98 12.14 -9.44
CA CYS A 118 2.22 12.10 -8.01
C CYS A 118 2.22 13.52 -7.43
N ALA A 119 1.49 13.77 -6.34
CA ALA A 119 1.42 15.11 -5.75
C ALA A 119 2.77 15.64 -5.23
N ASP A 120 3.74 14.77 -4.95
CA ASP A 120 5.05 15.18 -4.44
C ASP A 120 6.08 15.35 -5.58
N CYS A 121 6.38 14.28 -6.33
CA CYS A 121 7.43 14.31 -7.35
C CYS A 121 6.95 14.62 -8.78
N GLY A 122 5.63 14.66 -9.02
CA GLY A 122 5.04 14.91 -10.34
C GLY A 122 5.11 13.75 -11.34
N ILE A 123 5.73 12.61 -10.98
CA ILE A 123 5.79 11.42 -11.84
C ILE A 123 4.41 10.85 -12.05
N ASN A 124 4.01 10.63 -13.31
CA ASN A 124 2.76 9.94 -13.60
C ASN A 124 2.78 8.53 -13.01
N THR A 125 1.78 8.23 -12.18
CA THR A 125 1.70 7.00 -11.41
C THR A 125 0.32 6.41 -11.63
N CYS A 126 0.25 5.13 -12.02
CA CYS A 126 -1.02 4.42 -12.14
C CYS A 126 -1.56 4.00 -10.78
N ASP A 127 -2.85 3.66 -10.70
CA ASP A 127 -3.49 3.22 -9.47
C ASP A 127 -2.72 2.05 -8.83
N GLU A 128 -2.28 1.10 -9.64
CA GLU A 128 -1.49 -0.06 -9.17
C GLU A 128 -0.12 0.30 -8.57
N CYS A 129 0.46 1.44 -8.97
CA CYS A 129 1.79 1.89 -8.56
C CYS A 129 1.78 2.99 -7.48
N ARG A 130 0.61 3.49 -7.08
CA ARG A 130 0.50 4.44 -5.95
C ARG A 130 0.37 3.68 -4.63
N ILE A 131 0.61 4.39 -3.54
CA ILE A 131 0.33 3.86 -2.22
C ILE A 131 -1.19 3.76 -2.02
N HIS A 132 -1.61 2.65 -1.44
CA HIS A 132 -2.98 2.41 -1.01
C HIS A 132 -2.98 2.15 0.48
N VAL A 133 -4.09 2.44 1.14
CA VAL A 133 -4.29 2.05 2.55
C VAL A 133 -4.52 0.54 2.60
N THR A 134 -5.27 0.01 1.63
CA THR A 134 -5.36 -1.43 1.36
C THR A 134 -5.17 -1.72 -0.11
N TYR A 135 -4.11 -2.48 -0.41
CA TYR A 135 -3.76 -2.90 -1.75
C TYR A 135 -4.25 -4.33 -1.98
N GLN A 136 -5.46 -4.47 -2.53
CA GLN A 136 -6.02 -5.76 -2.96
C GLN A 136 -5.32 -6.26 -4.22
N VAL A 137 -4.77 -7.46 -4.19
CA VAL A 137 -3.95 -8.04 -5.28
C VAL A 137 -4.24 -9.52 -5.50
N PHE A 138 -4.89 -10.17 -4.54
CA PHE A 138 -5.05 -11.62 -4.53
C PHE A 138 -6.50 -12.04 -4.60
N VAL A 139 -6.74 -13.11 -5.35
CA VAL A 139 -8.03 -13.80 -5.49
C VAL A 139 -7.82 -15.28 -5.24
N ASP A 140 -8.65 -15.89 -4.41
CA ASP A 140 -8.71 -17.35 -4.28
C ASP A 140 -9.90 -17.89 -5.07
N GLU A 141 -9.69 -18.94 -5.87
CA GLU A 141 -10.78 -19.58 -6.62
C GLU A 141 -11.52 -20.54 -5.68
N ASP A 142 -12.82 -20.28 -5.48
CA ASP A 142 -13.78 -21.11 -4.74
C ASP A 142 -13.21 -21.78 -3.49
N GLY A 143 -13.12 -21.00 -2.41
CA GLY A 143 -12.68 -21.49 -1.10
C GLY A 143 -13.49 -22.72 -0.64
N PRO A 144 -13.02 -23.47 0.37
CA PRO A 144 -13.71 -24.67 0.85
C PRO A 144 -15.16 -24.43 1.31
N ASP A 145 -15.52 -23.18 1.54
CA ASP A 145 -16.84 -22.70 1.91
C ASP A 145 -17.69 -22.19 0.72
N HIS A 146 -17.25 -22.43 -0.52
CA HIS A 146 -17.84 -21.93 -1.77
C HIS A 146 -17.85 -20.40 -1.90
N HIS A 147 -17.12 -19.68 -1.03
CA HIS A 147 -16.92 -18.25 -1.16
C HIS A 147 -15.63 -17.96 -1.89
N ARG A 148 -15.66 -16.92 -2.73
CA ARG A 148 -14.46 -16.35 -3.31
C ARG A 148 -13.81 -15.41 -2.32
N TRP A 149 -12.55 -15.65 -2.02
CA TRP A 149 -11.79 -14.83 -1.09
C TRP A 149 -10.98 -13.77 -1.83
N TRP A 150 -10.84 -12.60 -1.19
CA TRP A 150 -9.92 -11.55 -1.62
C TRP A 150 -8.84 -11.39 -0.59
N ALA A 151 -7.66 -11.00 -1.03
CA ALA A 151 -6.60 -10.62 -0.13
C ALA A 151 -5.74 -9.49 -0.68
N GLY A 152 -5.07 -8.82 0.25
CA GLY A 152 -4.23 -7.68 -0.05
C GLY A 152 -3.34 -7.33 1.12
N TYR A 153 -2.68 -6.18 1.01
CA TYR A 153 -1.77 -5.67 2.04
C TYR A 153 -2.26 -4.33 2.56
N ALA A 154 -2.11 -4.09 3.86
CA ALA A 154 -2.28 -2.75 4.42
C ALA A 154 -1.01 -1.92 4.16
N PHE A 155 -1.09 -0.83 3.39
CA PHE A 155 0.06 -0.04 2.96
C PHE A 155 1.16 -0.87 2.23
N LEU A 156 2.36 -0.91 2.80
CA LEU A 156 3.49 -1.79 2.42
C LEU A 156 3.81 -2.79 3.53
N HIS A 157 2.84 -3.08 4.40
CA HIS A 157 3.02 -4.08 5.45
C HIS A 157 3.11 -5.48 4.83
N GLN A 158 4.05 -6.29 5.28
CA GLN A 158 4.38 -7.58 4.65
C GLN A 158 3.31 -8.67 4.88
N THR A 159 2.44 -8.48 5.86
CA THR A 159 1.37 -9.42 6.18
C THR A 159 0.16 -9.18 5.29
N PRO A 160 -0.31 -10.20 4.55
CA PRO A 160 -1.54 -10.11 3.80
C PRO A 160 -2.76 -10.28 4.71
N PHE A 161 -3.83 -9.56 4.39
CA PHE A 161 -5.11 -9.57 5.07
C PHE A 161 -6.19 -10.11 4.14
N ALA A 162 -7.17 -10.84 4.70
CA ALA A 162 -8.38 -11.17 3.97
C ALA A 162 -9.21 -9.90 3.75
N ILE A 163 -9.90 -9.84 2.62
CA ILE A 163 -10.79 -8.74 2.24
C ILE A 163 -12.10 -9.38 1.76
N TYR A 164 -13.21 -8.81 2.19
CA TYR A 164 -14.55 -9.19 1.75
C TYR A 164 -15.16 -8.09 0.89
N PRO A 165 -16.06 -8.45 -0.04
CA PRO A 165 -16.90 -7.48 -0.72
C PRO A 165 -17.69 -6.61 0.28
N PRO A 166 -18.04 -5.37 -0.07
CA PRO A 166 -18.88 -4.53 0.77
C PRO A 166 -20.28 -5.15 0.99
N LYS A 167 -20.87 -4.94 2.17
CA LYS A 167 -22.26 -5.30 2.44
C LYS A 167 -23.21 -4.34 1.71
N ASP A 168 -24.38 -4.85 1.31
CA ASP A 168 -25.51 -4.06 0.80
C ASP A 168 -25.25 -3.25 -0.49
N VAL A 169 -24.16 -3.55 -1.19
CA VAL A 169 -23.82 -2.97 -2.50
C VAL A 169 -23.84 -4.09 -3.54
N ASN A 170 -24.11 -3.75 -4.80
CA ASN A 170 -23.98 -4.72 -5.89
C ASN A 170 -22.51 -5.18 -6.01
N THR A 171 -22.23 -6.41 -5.60
CA THR A 171 -20.87 -6.99 -5.59
C THR A 171 -20.54 -7.77 -6.86
N MET A 172 -21.34 -7.69 -7.93
CA MET A 172 -21.10 -8.49 -9.15
C MET A 172 -19.68 -8.32 -9.71
N ASP A 173 -19.10 -7.11 -9.62
CA ASP A 173 -17.73 -6.83 -10.07
C ASP A 173 -16.64 -7.51 -9.21
N TRP A 174 -16.98 -7.92 -7.99
CA TRP A 174 -16.15 -8.74 -7.10
C TRP A 174 -16.25 -10.23 -7.41
N HIS A 175 -17.12 -10.66 -8.34
CA HIS A 175 -17.29 -12.07 -8.68
C HIS A 175 -16.94 -12.36 -10.14
N LEU A 176 -16.39 -11.39 -10.86
CA LEU A 176 -15.87 -11.57 -12.22
C LEU A 176 -14.70 -12.58 -12.24
N PRO A 177 -14.53 -13.37 -13.29
CA PRO A 177 -13.36 -14.25 -13.42
C PRO A 177 -12.05 -13.43 -13.32
N PRO A 178 -10.95 -14.00 -12.81
CA PRO A 178 -9.70 -13.26 -12.57
C PRO A 178 -9.22 -12.44 -13.78
N SER A 179 -9.40 -12.94 -15.00
CA SER A 179 -9.00 -12.26 -16.24
C SER A 179 -9.81 -11.02 -16.61
N ALA A 180 -11.04 -10.88 -16.09
CA ALA A 180 -11.93 -9.75 -16.37
C ALA A 180 -11.98 -8.76 -15.21
N MET A 181 -11.17 -8.98 -14.18
CA MET A 181 -11.33 -8.35 -12.91
C MET A 181 -10.48 -7.11 -12.76
N LYS A 182 -11.08 -6.11 -12.14
CA LYS A 182 -10.40 -4.88 -11.75
C LYS A 182 -10.02 -4.95 -10.29
N SER A 183 -8.91 -4.31 -9.96
CA SER A 183 -8.50 -4.16 -8.57
C SER A 183 -9.49 -3.27 -7.82
N HIS A 184 -9.88 -3.70 -6.62
CA HIS A 184 -10.78 -2.96 -5.73
C HIS A 184 -10.02 -2.39 -4.53
N HIS A 185 -8.84 -1.81 -4.78
CA HIS A 185 -8.03 -1.22 -3.72
C HIS A 185 -8.84 -0.20 -2.90
N ASP A 186 -8.58 -0.13 -1.59
CA ASP A 186 -9.27 0.77 -0.67
C ASP A 186 -10.80 0.60 -0.62
N GLN A 187 -11.32 -0.57 -1.00
CA GLN A 187 -12.75 -0.89 -0.99
C GLN A 187 -13.02 -2.23 -0.28
N GLY A 188 -14.28 -2.43 0.11
CA GLY A 188 -14.73 -3.65 0.77
C GLY A 188 -14.56 -3.60 2.28
N ARG A 189 -14.31 -4.76 2.88
CA ARG A 189 -14.17 -4.93 4.33
C ARG A 189 -12.93 -5.75 4.64
N ILE A 190 -11.97 -5.18 5.36
CA ILE A 190 -10.74 -5.88 5.73
C ILE A 190 -11.00 -6.80 6.93
N HIS A 191 -10.39 -7.96 6.92
CA HIS A 191 -10.49 -8.97 7.97
C HIS A 191 -9.11 -9.27 8.57
N ILE A 192 -9.01 -10.24 9.47
CA ILE A 192 -7.73 -10.57 10.09
C ILE A 192 -6.71 -11.05 9.05
N PRO A 193 -5.40 -10.90 9.34
CA PRO A 193 -4.33 -11.49 8.57
C PRO A 193 -4.57 -12.96 8.16
N LEU A 194 -4.17 -13.32 6.94
CA LEU A 194 -4.39 -14.67 6.38
C LEU A 194 -3.76 -15.82 7.17
N HIS A 195 -2.80 -15.52 8.05
CA HIS A 195 -2.07 -16.50 8.84
C HIS A 195 -2.59 -16.61 10.28
N ILE A 196 -3.43 -15.68 10.73
CA ILE A 196 -3.98 -15.71 12.09
C ILE A 196 -5.14 -16.69 12.13
N HIS A 197 -5.02 -17.68 13.01
CA HIS A 197 -6.07 -18.66 13.30
C HIS A 197 -7.03 -18.08 14.35
N GLY A 198 -7.87 -17.13 13.93
CA GLY A 198 -8.74 -16.37 14.81
C GLY A 198 -10.12 -16.07 14.21
N LEU A 199 -10.94 -15.44 15.03
CA LEU A 199 -12.26 -14.95 14.68
C LEU A 199 -12.23 -13.42 14.79
N ALA A 200 -12.85 -12.72 13.86
CA ALA A 200 -13.04 -11.27 13.95
C ALA A 200 -14.20 -10.86 13.07
N ASP A 201 -14.84 -9.74 13.36
CA ASP A 201 -15.79 -9.16 12.42
C ASP A 201 -15.03 -8.33 11.36
N PRO A 202 -15.31 -8.50 10.05
CA PRO A 202 -14.65 -7.68 9.02
C PRO A 202 -14.99 -6.20 9.16
N GLU A 203 -13.97 -5.35 9.08
CA GLU A 203 -14.07 -3.90 9.22
C GLU A 203 -14.30 -3.19 7.88
N PRO A 204 -15.32 -2.32 7.75
CA PRO A 204 -15.52 -1.51 6.55
C PRO A 204 -14.35 -0.59 6.26
N LEU A 205 -13.76 -0.74 5.07
CA LEU A 205 -12.62 0.10 4.68
C LEU A 205 -13.01 1.57 4.52
N ASP A 206 -14.23 1.85 4.07
CA ASP A 206 -14.73 3.22 3.98
C ASP A 206 -14.71 3.93 5.35
N ARG A 207 -15.07 3.20 6.43
CA ARG A 207 -14.96 3.68 7.82
C ARG A 207 -13.51 3.96 8.16
N ILE A 208 -12.61 2.98 7.99
CA ILE A 208 -11.19 3.11 8.32
C ILE A 208 -10.58 4.31 7.60
N LEU A 209 -10.87 4.47 6.32
CA LEU A 209 -10.35 5.55 5.48
C LEU A 209 -10.72 6.95 5.98
N ASP A 210 -11.90 7.09 6.59
CA ASP A 210 -12.45 8.35 7.06
C ASP A 210 -12.37 8.56 8.59
N LEU A 211 -11.72 7.65 9.31
CA LEU A 211 -11.40 7.85 10.72
C LEU A 211 -10.57 9.13 10.90
N ASN A 212 -10.95 9.93 11.90
CA ASN A 212 -10.18 11.09 12.29
C ASN A 212 -8.91 10.64 13.02
N LEU A 213 -7.76 10.74 12.38
CA LEU A 213 -6.46 10.36 12.94
C LEU A 213 -5.98 11.31 14.05
N GLY A 214 -6.75 12.36 14.34
CA GLY A 214 -6.63 13.18 15.54
C GLY A 214 -7.15 12.52 16.81
N SER A 215 -7.81 11.35 16.75
CA SER A 215 -8.24 10.60 17.95
C SER A 215 -7.14 9.68 18.50
N ARG A 216 -7.30 9.23 19.75
CA ARG A 216 -6.32 8.43 20.49
C ARG A 216 -6.04 7.07 19.85
N SER A 217 -7.05 6.23 19.72
CA SER A 217 -6.95 4.86 19.21
C SER A 217 -8.00 4.60 18.13
N ILE A 218 -7.67 3.69 17.22
CA ILE A 218 -8.62 3.16 16.23
C ILE A 218 -9.32 1.94 16.83
N THR A 219 -10.60 2.08 17.18
CA THR A 219 -11.39 0.99 17.76
C THR A 219 -12.14 0.16 16.71
N PRO A 220 -12.29 -1.16 16.92
CA PRO A 220 -13.13 -2.02 16.10
C PRO A 220 -14.60 -1.58 16.12
N CYS A 221 -15.28 -1.70 14.97
CA CYS A 221 -16.73 -1.55 14.91
C CYS A 221 -17.46 -2.85 15.29
N GLY A 222 -16.79 -3.99 15.15
CA GLY A 222 -17.35 -5.30 15.46
C GLY A 222 -17.08 -5.76 16.88
N ARG A 223 -17.31 -7.04 17.13
CA ARG A 223 -17.07 -7.67 18.44
C ARG A 223 -15.59 -7.70 18.77
N THR A 224 -15.28 -7.36 20.02
CA THR A 224 -13.93 -7.43 20.62
C THR A 224 -13.85 -8.41 21.80
N GLU A 225 -14.99 -8.92 22.26
CA GLU A 225 -15.04 -9.92 23.32
C GLU A 225 -14.57 -11.29 22.80
N ALA A 226 -13.89 -12.06 23.66
CA ALA A 226 -13.45 -13.40 23.34
C ALA A 226 -14.62 -14.25 22.77
N PRO A 227 -14.42 -14.95 21.64
CA PRO A 227 -13.14 -15.28 20.99
C PRO A 227 -12.74 -14.33 19.84
N PHE A 228 -13.38 -13.16 19.71
CA PHE A 228 -13.15 -12.24 18.60
C PHE A 228 -11.93 -11.34 18.86
N ASP A 229 -11.04 -11.28 17.87
CA ASP A 229 -9.81 -10.51 17.87
C ASP A 229 -9.92 -9.30 16.92
N GLY A 230 -10.84 -8.39 17.27
CA GLY A 230 -11.03 -7.16 16.50
C GLY A 230 -9.84 -6.20 16.61
N GLU A 231 -9.14 -6.19 17.75
CA GLU A 231 -8.04 -5.26 18.02
C GLU A 231 -6.82 -5.53 17.13
N SER A 232 -6.42 -6.80 16.96
CA SER A 232 -5.28 -7.15 16.11
C SER A 232 -5.51 -6.80 14.65
N LEU A 233 -6.76 -6.79 14.19
CA LEU A 233 -7.13 -6.36 12.84
C LEU A 233 -6.80 -4.88 12.61
N LEU A 234 -7.06 -4.02 13.62
CA LEU A 234 -6.84 -2.58 13.52
C LEU A 234 -5.48 -2.10 13.99
N GLY A 235 -4.72 -2.94 14.71
CA GLY A 235 -3.40 -2.60 15.24
C GLY A 235 -2.42 -2.09 14.18
N ILE A 236 -2.48 -2.59 12.94
CA ILE A 236 -1.63 -2.06 11.86
C ILE A 236 -1.97 -0.62 11.47
N PHE A 237 -3.26 -0.28 11.40
CA PHE A 237 -3.70 1.07 11.09
C PHE A 237 -3.38 2.01 12.23
N ASP A 238 -3.58 1.57 13.47
CA ASP A 238 -3.23 2.34 14.65
C ASP A 238 -1.73 2.62 14.69
N MET A 239 -0.88 1.61 14.42
CA MET A 239 0.57 1.79 14.29
C MET A 239 0.93 2.86 13.26
N PHE A 240 0.30 2.87 12.08
CA PHE A 240 0.53 3.89 11.07
C PHE A 240 0.03 5.28 11.48
N ALA A 241 -1.10 5.37 12.16
CA ALA A 241 -1.63 6.62 12.71
C ALA A 241 -0.70 7.18 13.80
N MET A 242 -0.28 6.34 14.73
CA MET A 242 0.61 6.67 15.85
C MET A 242 1.99 7.14 15.38
N LYS A 243 2.54 6.56 14.30
CA LYS A 243 3.79 7.05 13.67
C LYS A 243 3.71 8.52 13.22
N ARG A 244 2.51 9.09 13.07
CA ARG A 244 2.29 10.47 12.61
C ARG A 244 1.87 11.41 13.73
N LYS A 245 2.03 10.97 14.98
CA LYS A 245 1.80 11.77 16.17
C LYS A 245 3.15 12.13 16.77
N GLU A 246 3.38 13.42 16.96
CA GLU A 246 4.58 13.92 17.62
C GLU A 246 4.23 14.36 19.03
N LEU A 247 4.92 13.77 20.00
CA LEU A 247 4.69 14.00 21.42
C LEU A 247 5.42 15.28 21.88
N MET A 248 4.76 16.08 22.70
CA MET A 248 5.23 17.39 23.15
C MET A 248 5.07 17.53 24.66
N CYS A 249 6.05 18.16 25.30
CA CYS A 249 5.90 18.62 26.67
C CYS A 249 4.85 19.73 26.74
N GLN A 250 4.18 19.86 27.89
CA GLN A 250 3.10 20.83 28.09
C GLN A 250 3.52 22.28 27.78
N ALA A 251 4.78 22.64 28.04
CA ALA A 251 5.29 23.99 27.71
C ALA A 251 5.30 24.23 26.20
N CYS A 252 5.90 23.33 25.43
CA CYS A 252 5.93 23.44 23.97
C CYS A 252 4.54 23.34 23.35
N PHE A 253 3.67 22.51 23.93
CA PHE A 253 2.28 22.41 23.47
C PHE A 253 1.51 23.71 23.69
N ARG A 254 1.64 24.38 24.84
CA ARG A 254 1.02 25.71 25.05
C ARG A 254 1.55 26.77 24.10
N ASP A 255 2.86 26.77 23.83
CA ASP A 255 3.46 27.67 22.85
C ASP A 255 2.97 27.39 21.42
N HIS A 256 2.64 26.13 21.13
CA HIS A 256 1.99 25.71 19.90
C HIS A 256 0.54 26.19 19.86
N ASP A 257 -0.28 25.85 20.86
CA ASP A 257 -1.70 26.23 20.98
C ASP A 257 -1.90 27.76 20.96
N ALA A 258 -1.00 28.54 21.57
CA ALA A 258 -1.04 30.00 21.52
C ALA A 258 -0.97 30.59 20.09
N LYS A 259 -0.57 29.80 19.09
CA LYS A 259 -0.60 30.17 17.66
C LYS A 259 -1.95 29.88 16.99
N GLY A 260 -2.90 29.29 17.70
CA GLY A 260 -4.28 29.05 17.25
C GLY A 260 -4.40 27.89 16.28
N PHE A 261 -3.72 26.77 16.51
CA PHE A 261 -3.89 25.60 15.67
C PHE A 261 -5.24 24.94 15.94
N ALA A 262 -5.88 24.45 14.87
CA ALA A 262 -7.12 23.70 14.98
C ALA A 262 -6.84 22.24 15.40
N PRO A 263 -7.83 21.54 15.98
CA PRO A 263 -7.77 20.10 16.15
C PRO A 263 -7.44 19.38 14.84
N CYS A 264 -6.72 18.27 14.94
CA CYS A 264 -6.42 17.43 13.81
C CYS A 264 -7.71 16.89 13.17
N SER A 265 -7.77 16.96 11.84
CA SER A 265 -8.87 16.43 11.02
C SER A 265 -8.34 15.61 9.84
N CYS A 266 -7.13 15.08 9.97
CA CYS A 266 -6.53 14.19 8.99
C CYS A 266 -7.26 12.86 8.99
N THR A 267 -7.43 12.28 7.81
CA THR A 267 -7.93 10.92 7.63
C THR A 267 -6.96 10.17 6.72
N PHE A 268 -7.02 8.84 6.70
CA PHE A 268 -6.21 8.06 5.77
C PHE A 268 -6.54 8.41 4.32
N ARG A 269 -7.82 8.63 3.98
CA ARG A 269 -8.27 9.08 2.67
C ARG A 269 -7.57 10.37 2.21
N LYS A 270 -7.63 11.42 3.04
CA LYS A 270 -6.99 12.71 2.73
C LYS A 270 -5.48 12.61 2.52
N ARG A 271 -4.83 11.67 3.22
CA ARG A 271 -3.36 11.60 3.28
C ARG A 271 -2.74 10.64 2.28
N PHE A 272 -3.47 9.61 1.86
CA PHE A 272 -2.96 8.61 0.93
C PHE A 272 -3.72 8.61 -0.39
N LEU A 273 -5.06 8.61 -0.36
CA LEU A 273 -5.88 8.46 -1.56
C LEU A 273 -5.99 9.76 -2.35
N ASP A 274 -6.29 10.87 -1.68
CA ASP A 274 -6.53 12.17 -2.33
C ASP A 274 -5.26 12.80 -2.89
N ARG A 275 -4.10 12.53 -2.26
CA ARG A 275 -2.79 13.01 -2.70
C ARG A 275 -2.24 12.27 -3.91
N TRP A 276 -2.75 11.08 -4.24
CA TRP A 276 -2.20 10.25 -5.31
C TRP A 276 -0.67 10.08 -5.18
N LEU A 277 -0.20 9.61 -4.03
CA LEU A 277 1.23 9.53 -3.74
C LEU A 277 1.85 8.26 -4.35
N CYS A 278 2.95 8.39 -5.10
CA CYS A 278 3.67 7.19 -5.58
C CYS A 278 4.38 6.47 -4.42
N ILE A 279 4.58 5.16 -4.57
CA ILE A 279 5.23 4.34 -3.54
C ILE A 279 6.64 4.83 -3.17
N PRO A 280 7.52 5.22 -4.11
CA PRO A 280 8.83 5.79 -3.75
C PRO A 280 8.76 7.03 -2.86
N CYS A 281 7.85 7.97 -3.15
CA CYS A 281 7.64 9.15 -2.31
C CYS A 281 7.06 8.77 -0.93
N TYR A 282 6.16 7.79 -0.88
CA TYR A 282 5.66 7.25 0.38
C TYR A 282 6.77 6.63 1.24
N VAL A 283 7.63 5.79 0.67
CA VAL A 283 8.77 5.19 1.37
C VAL A 283 9.65 6.28 1.97
N LYS A 284 10.03 7.28 1.16
CA LYS A 284 10.78 8.44 1.65
C LYS A 284 10.08 9.20 2.78
N GLU A 285 8.77 9.43 2.68
CA GLU A 285 7.96 10.09 3.72
C GLU A 285 7.87 9.25 5.01
N ASN A 286 7.85 7.92 4.87
CA ASN A 286 7.82 6.98 5.98
C ASN A 286 9.19 6.85 6.67
N ASP A 287 10.28 6.81 5.91
CA ASP A 287 11.64 6.72 6.45
C ASP A 287 12.01 7.98 7.23
N ALA A 288 11.68 9.16 6.69
CA ALA A 288 11.88 10.43 7.37
C ALA A 288 11.06 10.55 8.68
N GLU A 289 9.95 9.82 8.80
CA GLU A 289 9.16 9.75 10.03
C GLU A 289 9.76 8.77 11.03
N SER A 290 10.14 7.58 10.56
CA SER A 290 10.82 6.58 11.38
C SER A 290 12.10 7.15 12.00
N GLN A 291 12.91 7.88 11.22
CA GLN A 291 14.11 8.57 11.72
C GLN A 291 13.79 9.60 12.81
N ARG A 292 12.72 10.41 12.63
CA ARG A 292 12.27 11.37 13.65
C ARG A 292 11.84 10.66 14.93
N ARG A 293 11.11 9.55 14.82
CA ARG A 293 10.68 8.76 15.99
C ARG A 293 11.86 8.14 16.73
N VAL A 294 12.79 7.51 16.03
CA VAL A 294 14.01 6.93 16.64
C VAL A 294 14.80 7.99 17.41
N GLN A 295 14.90 9.22 16.89
CA GLN A 295 15.57 10.32 17.58
C GLN A 295 14.81 10.82 18.81
N ALA A 296 13.50 10.61 18.86
CA ALA A 296 12.65 11.00 19.97
C ALA A 296 12.68 9.98 21.12
N VAL A 297 12.94 8.71 20.85
CA VAL A 297 12.94 7.66 21.88
C VAL A 297 14.26 7.63 22.64
N ILE A 298 14.19 7.63 23.98
CA ILE A 298 15.35 7.42 24.86
C ILE A 298 15.28 6.02 25.45
N HIS A 299 16.16 5.16 24.97
CA HIS A 299 16.41 3.84 25.56
C HIS A 299 17.46 3.97 26.67
N THR A 300 17.14 3.51 27.87
CA THR A 300 18.15 3.35 28.94
C THR A 300 18.63 1.91 29.06
N GLU A 301 17.79 0.95 28.64
CA GLU A 301 18.09 -0.47 28.55
C GLU A 301 17.61 -1.01 27.19
N PRO A 302 18.17 -2.11 26.67
CA PRO A 302 17.66 -2.76 25.46
C PRO A 302 16.17 -3.12 25.62
N GLY A 303 15.37 -2.83 24.60
CA GLY A 303 13.90 -2.98 24.62
C GLY A 303 13.20 -1.79 25.25
N HIS A 304 13.51 -1.46 26.49
CA HIS A 304 12.66 -0.56 27.27
C HIS A 304 12.79 0.91 26.85
N VAL A 305 11.69 1.47 26.35
CA VAL A 305 11.52 2.91 26.23
C VAL A 305 11.26 3.45 27.63
N HIS A 306 12.05 4.42 28.10
CA HIS A 306 11.82 5.05 29.41
C HIS A 306 11.32 6.48 29.29
N ALA A 307 11.71 7.16 28.22
CA ALA A 307 11.35 8.55 28.03
C ALA A 307 11.39 8.95 26.56
N LEU A 308 10.74 10.07 26.28
CA LEU A 308 10.59 10.63 24.94
C LEU A 308 11.16 12.05 24.93
N LYS A 309 11.79 12.46 23.84
CA LYS A 309 12.30 13.82 23.67
C LYS A 309 11.23 14.69 23.01
N CYS A 310 10.92 15.79 23.68
CA CYS A 310 10.15 16.88 23.11
C CYS A 310 10.99 17.65 22.05
N ARG A 311 10.32 18.44 21.19
CA ARG A 311 10.96 19.39 20.26
C ARG A 311 11.93 20.38 20.92
N CYS A 312 11.70 20.77 22.18
CA CYS A 312 12.64 21.64 22.91
C CYS A 312 13.91 20.93 23.38
N GLY A 313 13.97 19.60 23.24
CA GLY A 313 15.03 18.75 23.78
C GLY A 313 14.77 18.25 25.21
N ASP A 314 13.69 18.69 25.86
CA ASP A 314 13.31 18.18 27.18
C ASP A 314 12.86 16.72 27.08
N THR A 315 13.14 15.97 28.15
CA THR A 315 12.73 14.59 28.30
C THR A 315 11.35 14.52 28.97
N ILE A 316 10.44 13.74 28.40
CA ILE A 316 9.09 13.45 28.88
C ILE A 316 9.12 12.01 29.39
N ALA A 317 8.85 11.77 30.68
CA ALA A 317 8.72 10.40 31.16
C ALA A 317 7.44 9.76 30.58
N ILE A 318 7.39 8.44 30.43
CA ILE A 318 6.19 7.75 29.93
C ILE A 318 4.96 8.02 30.81
N ASP A 319 5.18 8.15 32.12
CA ASP A 319 4.12 8.42 33.10
C ASP A 319 3.73 9.91 33.20
N ASP A 320 4.46 10.81 32.51
CA ASP A 320 4.14 12.24 32.53
C ASP A 320 3.01 12.56 31.55
N ASP A 321 2.21 13.57 31.89
CA ASP A 321 1.22 14.13 30.97
C ASP A 321 1.93 14.69 29.72
N TYR A 322 1.68 14.06 28.58
CA TYR A 322 2.15 14.52 27.28
C TYR A 322 0.98 14.91 26.39
N MET A 323 1.22 15.86 25.51
CA MET A 323 0.29 16.22 24.44
C MET A 323 0.84 15.73 23.11
N ALA A 324 0.01 15.53 22.11
CA ALA A 324 0.49 15.22 20.77
C ALA A 324 -0.10 16.14 19.71
N ILE A 325 0.68 16.30 18.65
CA ILE A 325 0.25 17.00 17.44
C ILE A 325 0.42 16.07 16.24
N CYS A 326 -0.46 16.22 15.25
CA CYS A 326 -0.33 15.48 14.00
C CYS A 326 0.80 16.08 13.16
N THR A 327 1.77 15.26 12.73
CA THR A 327 2.93 15.72 11.94
C THR A 327 2.53 16.24 10.56
N TRP A 328 1.33 15.90 10.07
CA TRP A 328 0.88 16.34 8.76
C TRP A 328 0.10 17.66 8.72
N CYS A 329 -0.69 17.99 9.74
CA CYS A 329 -1.44 19.26 9.79
C CYS A 329 -1.02 20.18 10.93
N ASN A 330 -0.12 19.72 11.81
CA ASN A 330 0.18 20.38 13.09
C ASN A 330 -1.09 20.65 13.90
N GLY A 331 -2.12 19.82 13.77
CA GLY A 331 -3.32 19.94 14.57
C GLY A 331 -3.16 19.17 15.88
N GLU A 332 -3.85 19.63 16.93
CA GLU A 332 -3.92 18.92 18.21
C GLU A 332 -4.52 17.52 18.01
N VAL A 333 -3.88 16.52 18.61
CA VAL A 333 -4.43 15.17 18.71
C VAL A 333 -5.14 15.10 20.05
N ASP A 334 -6.43 14.84 19.99
CA ASP A 334 -7.27 14.76 21.16
C ASP A 334 -7.11 13.39 21.83
N TYR A 335 -6.82 13.43 23.13
CA TYR A 335 -6.70 12.27 24.00
C TYR A 335 -7.89 12.12 24.94
N GLU A 336 -8.94 12.95 24.81
CA GLU A 336 -10.13 12.87 25.64
C GLU A 336 -10.64 11.42 25.73
N ASP A 337 -11.06 11.07 26.96
CA ASP A 337 -11.43 9.74 27.40
C ASP A 337 -12.44 9.10 26.43
N GLU A 338 -12.33 7.79 26.25
CA GLU A 338 -13.19 7.02 25.36
C GLU A 338 -14.64 7.50 25.48
N PRO A 339 -15.35 7.67 24.35
CA PRO A 339 -16.72 8.14 24.36
C PRO A 339 -17.48 7.33 25.41
N ASP A 340 -18.08 8.03 26.38
CA ASP A 340 -18.78 7.44 27.51
C ASP A 340 -19.54 6.21 26.99
N PRO A 341 -19.25 4.98 27.48
CA PRO A 341 -19.78 3.77 26.90
C PRO A 341 -21.31 3.80 26.81
N GLU A 342 -21.98 4.58 27.67
CA GLU A 342 -23.43 4.83 27.60
C GLU A 342 -23.90 5.51 26.29
N GLN A 343 -23.03 6.24 25.56
CA GLN A 343 -23.34 6.86 24.27
C GLN A 343 -23.02 5.97 23.06
N ALA A 344 -22.21 4.92 23.23
CA ALA A 344 -21.85 4.00 22.15
C ALA A 344 -22.96 2.96 21.87
N GLU A 345 -23.81 2.67 22.86
CA GLU A 345 -24.86 1.65 22.73
C GLU A 345 -25.90 2.01 21.65
N ASP A 346 -26.29 3.28 21.52
CA ASP A 346 -27.31 3.73 20.56
C ASP A 346 -26.88 3.63 19.09
N ALA A 347 -25.58 3.62 18.79
CA ALA A 347 -25.07 3.50 17.43
C ALA A 347 -24.96 2.04 16.95
N ASN A 348 -24.86 1.09 17.89
CA ASN A 348 -24.55 -0.31 17.60
C ASN A 348 -25.79 -1.22 17.49
N GLU A 349 -26.96 -0.79 17.97
CA GLU A 349 -28.19 -1.61 17.94
C GLU A 349 -28.65 -2.04 16.53
N ASN A 350 -28.15 -1.40 15.46
CA ASN A 350 -28.44 -1.79 14.09
C ASN A 350 -27.49 -2.85 13.50
N ILE A 351 -26.34 -3.11 14.12
CA ILE A 351 -25.37 -4.10 13.60
C ILE A 351 -25.69 -5.50 14.14
N ASP A 352 -26.12 -5.61 15.40
CA ASP A 352 -26.32 -6.91 16.07
C ASP A 352 -27.56 -7.68 15.60
N ASN A 353 -28.56 -7.00 15.04
CA ASN A 353 -29.79 -7.66 14.57
C ASN A 353 -29.65 -8.38 13.22
N ALA A 354 -28.53 -8.23 12.51
CA ALA A 354 -28.33 -8.88 11.21
C ALA A 354 -27.73 -10.29 11.28
N HIS A 355 -27.24 -10.73 12.45
CA HIS A 355 -26.50 -11.99 12.59
C HIS A 355 -27.11 -13.00 13.56
N SER A 356 -28.25 -12.70 14.18
CA SER A 356 -29.09 -13.74 14.77
C SER A 356 -29.81 -14.47 13.64
N VAL A 357 -29.06 -15.31 12.91
CA VAL A 357 -29.66 -16.33 12.05
C VAL A 357 -30.57 -17.14 12.97
N GLU A 358 -31.88 -16.92 12.84
CA GLU A 358 -32.87 -17.67 13.60
C GLU A 358 -32.52 -19.15 13.45
N ASP A 359 -32.51 -19.89 14.57
CA ASP A 359 -32.27 -21.34 14.67
C ASP A 359 -33.39 -22.16 13.98
N GLY A 360 -33.83 -21.72 12.80
CA GLY A 360 -34.45 -22.57 11.83
C GLY A 360 -33.57 -23.80 11.68
N GLN A 361 -34.19 -24.97 11.74
CA GLN A 361 -33.55 -26.25 11.52
C GLN A 361 -33.03 -26.30 10.09
N ASP A 362 -31.91 -25.64 9.83
CA ASP A 362 -31.19 -25.80 8.59
C ASP A 362 -30.52 -27.17 8.67
N ASP A 363 -31.13 -28.12 7.97
CA ASP A 363 -30.68 -29.49 7.88
C ASP A 363 -29.24 -29.57 7.38
N ASN A 364 -28.70 -28.52 6.75
CA ASN A 364 -27.31 -28.46 6.32
C ASN A 364 -26.30 -28.40 7.48
N LEU A 365 -26.71 -27.95 8.67
CA LEU A 365 -25.76 -27.59 9.69
C LEU A 365 -25.18 -28.79 10.45
N ALA A 366 -23.89 -28.70 10.78
CA ALA A 366 -23.20 -29.68 11.61
C ALA A 366 -23.80 -29.71 13.04
N PRO A 367 -23.97 -30.88 13.66
CA PRO A 367 -24.33 -30.96 15.07
C PRO A 367 -23.19 -30.41 15.92
N ALA A 368 -23.53 -29.73 17.02
CA ALA A 368 -22.54 -29.29 17.98
C ALA A 368 -21.76 -30.51 18.54
N PRO A 369 -20.42 -30.43 18.64
CA PRO A 369 -19.63 -31.45 19.34
C PRO A 369 -20.18 -31.71 20.74
N VAL A 370 -20.30 -33.00 21.13
CA VAL A 370 -20.90 -33.41 22.42
C VAL A 370 -19.99 -33.04 23.61
N GLU A 371 -18.69 -32.96 23.38
CA GLU A 371 -17.67 -32.70 24.42
C GLU A 371 -16.89 -31.43 24.08
N GLN A 372 -17.49 -30.26 24.35
CA GLN A 372 -16.80 -28.97 24.25
C GLN A 372 -16.18 -28.60 25.61
N LEU A 373 -14.88 -28.38 25.62
CA LEU A 373 -14.21 -27.72 26.73
C LEU A 373 -14.54 -26.23 26.69
N PRO A 374 -14.79 -25.58 27.85
CA PRO A 374 -14.95 -24.13 27.91
C PRO A 374 -13.77 -23.42 27.25
N GLN A 375 -14.04 -22.29 26.60
CA GLN A 375 -13.04 -21.43 25.95
C GLN A 375 -12.24 -22.07 24.81
N HIS A 376 -12.60 -23.27 24.35
CA HIS A 376 -11.97 -23.91 23.19
C HIS A 376 -12.84 -23.74 21.93
N MET A 377 -12.16 -23.51 20.80
CA MET A 377 -12.80 -23.49 19.49
C MET A 377 -12.82 -24.89 18.89
N TYR A 378 -13.98 -25.28 18.36
CA TYR A 378 -14.17 -26.56 17.66
C TYR A 378 -14.69 -26.35 16.25
N SER A 379 -13.96 -26.80 15.24
CA SER A 379 -14.43 -26.80 13.85
C SER A 379 -15.30 -28.02 13.57
N ALA A 380 -16.34 -27.83 12.76
CA ALA A 380 -17.13 -28.91 12.19
C ALA A 380 -17.59 -28.56 10.78
N TYR A 381 -17.82 -29.57 9.95
CA TYR A 381 -18.31 -29.37 8.59
C TYR A 381 -19.81 -29.55 8.50
N ASN A 382 -20.42 -28.61 7.81
CA ASN A 382 -21.80 -28.70 7.36
C ASN A 382 -21.93 -29.73 6.22
N LYS A 383 -23.16 -30.13 5.90
CA LYS A 383 -23.45 -31.16 4.89
C LYS A 383 -23.07 -30.71 3.48
N ASP A 384 -23.10 -29.41 3.21
CA ASP A 384 -22.66 -28.77 1.96
C ASP A 384 -21.14 -28.60 1.83
N GLY A 385 -20.37 -28.97 2.86
CA GLY A 385 -18.93 -28.85 2.90
C GLY A 385 -18.39 -27.55 3.48
N THR A 386 -19.25 -26.59 3.85
CA THR A 386 -18.82 -25.37 4.55
C THR A 386 -18.37 -25.68 5.98
N VAL A 387 -17.55 -24.79 6.56
CA VAL A 387 -17.01 -24.95 7.92
C VAL A 387 -17.78 -24.07 8.91
N SER A 388 -18.11 -24.65 10.06
CA SER A 388 -18.62 -23.95 11.23
C SER A 388 -17.60 -24.05 12.36
N VAL A 389 -17.48 -23.00 13.17
CA VAL A 389 -16.71 -23.02 14.43
C VAL A 389 -17.68 -22.90 15.60
N PHE A 390 -17.44 -23.68 16.65
CA PHE A 390 -18.18 -23.63 17.90
C PHE A 390 -17.30 -23.05 18.98
N TYR A 391 -17.83 -22.10 19.74
CA TYR A 391 -17.23 -21.53 20.93
C TYR A 391 -18.32 -21.37 22.00
N GLU A 392 -18.12 -21.97 23.18
CA GLU A 392 -19.10 -21.97 24.27
C GLU A 392 -20.54 -22.35 23.82
N HIS A 393 -20.67 -23.40 23.02
CA HIS A 393 -21.93 -23.87 22.41
C HIS A 393 -22.59 -22.90 21.42
N ARG A 394 -22.01 -21.73 21.17
CA ARG A 394 -22.43 -20.83 20.10
C ARG A 394 -21.77 -21.26 18.80
N ARG A 395 -22.54 -21.25 17.72
CA ARG A 395 -22.06 -21.55 16.37
C ARG A 395 -21.70 -20.25 15.66
N ILE A 396 -20.54 -20.23 15.04
CA ILE A 396 -19.98 -19.11 14.30
C ILE A 396 -19.69 -19.63 12.89
N MET A 397 -20.18 -18.91 11.89
CA MET A 397 -20.10 -19.31 10.47
C MET A 397 -19.91 -18.08 9.59
N GLY A 398 -19.41 -18.30 8.37
CA GLY A 398 -19.28 -17.27 7.35
C GLY A 398 -18.12 -16.32 7.61
N GLU A 399 -18.32 -15.04 7.29
CA GLU A 399 -17.28 -14.01 7.27
C GLU A 399 -16.48 -13.81 8.57
N PRO A 400 -17.03 -14.08 9.77
CA PRO A 400 -16.23 -13.96 10.98
C PRO A 400 -15.11 -15.00 11.09
N LEU A 401 -15.16 -16.09 10.31
CA LEU A 401 -14.14 -17.13 10.31
C LEU A 401 -12.88 -16.66 9.58
N GLY A 402 -11.73 -16.74 10.23
CA GLY A 402 -10.44 -16.48 9.60
C GLY A 402 -10.12 -17.49 8.51
N HIS A 403 -9.56 -17.02 7.40
CA HIS A 403 -9.12 -17.88 6.29
C HIS A 403 -8.17 -19.01 6.73
N ALA A 404 -7.26 -18.73 7.68
CA ALA A 404 -6.34 -19.73 8.23
C ALA A 404 -7.07 -20.91 8.89
N MET A 405 -8.21 -20.66 9.54
CA MET A 405 -9.03 -21.71 10.17
C MET A 405 -9.64 -22.63 9.10
N ILE A 406 -10.14 -22.04 8.01
CA ILE A 406 -10.73 -22.76 6.89
C ILE A 406 -9.67 -23.65 6.22
N LEU A 407 -8.46 -23.11 5.98
CA LEU A 407 -7.36 -23.89 5.41
C LEU A 407 -6.88 -25.00 6.35
N GLN A 408 -6.76 -24.75 7.66
CA GLN A 408 -6.34 -25.76 8.62
C GLN A 408 -7.33 -26.93 8.61
N GLU A 409 -8.62 -26.63 8.56
CA GLU A 409 -9.66 -27.64 8.54
C GLU A 409 -9.71 -28.41 7.21
N ALA A 410 -9.42 -27.76 6.08
CA ALA A 410 -9.22 -28.42 4.79
C ALA A 410 -8.04 -29.42 4.84
N ARG A 411 -6.90 -29.00 5.43
CA ARG A 411 -5.72 -29.88 5.60
C ARG A 411 -6.00 -31.08 6.48
N ARG A 412 -6.77 -30.93 7.57
CA ARG A 412 -7.17 -32.07 8.43
C ARG A 412 -7.92 -33.16 7.67
N ARG A 413 -8.60 -32.81 6.58
CA ARG A 413 -9.27 -33.77 5.68
C ARG A 413 -8.38 -34.38 4.61
N GLY A 414 -7.10 -34.03 4.59
CA GLY A 414 -6.17 -34.46 3.55
C GLY A 414 -6.43 -33.78 2.21
N MET A 415 -7.06 -32.60 2.18
CA MET A 415 -7.04 -31.78 0.98
C MET A 415 -5.60 -31.28 0.77
N ASP A 416 -5.00 -31.71 -0.34
CA ASP A 416 -3.66 -31.28 -0.72
C ASP A 416 -3.75 -29.84 -1.24
N LEU A 417 -3.07 -28.93 -0.55
CA LEU A 417 -2.98 -27.52 -0.93
C LEU A 417 -1.57 -27.30 -1.48
N PRO A 418 -1.34 -27.47 -2.80
CA PRO A 418 -0.01 -27.52 -3.36
C PRO A 418 0.73 -26.19 -3.15
N CYS A 419 1.97 -26.27 -2.65
CA CYS A 419 2.90 -25.16 -2.62
C CYS A 419 3.65 -25.09 -3.96
N THR A 420 3.46 -24.01 -4.72
CA THR A 420 3.95 -23.93 -6.11
C THR A 420 5.20 -23.06 -6.34
N CYS A 421 5.62 -22.19 -5.40
CA CYS A 421 6.59 -21.13 -5.74
C CYS A 421 8.05 -21.36 -5.32
N CYS A 422 8.35 -22.38 -4.51
CA CYS A 422 9.74 -22.73 -4.19
C CYS A 422 9.88 -24.25 -4.05
N LYS A 423 11.01 -24.79 -4.50
CA LYS A 423 11.51 -26.12 -4.07
C LYS A 423 11.92 -26.08 -2.59
N CYS A 424 11.12 -25.43 -1.73
CA CYS A 424 11.30 -25.47 -0.30
C CYS A 424 11.16 -26.95 0.09
N PRO A 425 12.25 -27.59 0.57
CA PRO A 425 12.34 -29.03 0.62
C PRO A 425 11.38 -29.68 1.64
N VAL A 426 10.67 -28.88 2.45
CA VAL A 426 9.74 -29.36 3.47
C VAL A 426 8.62 -28.33 3.72
N PRO A 427 7.34 -28.75 3.84
CA PRO A 427 6.20 -27.89 4.20
C PRO A 427 6.35 -27.13 5.53
N ASP A 428 7.20 -27.61 6.45
CA ASP A 428 7.37 -27.08 7.81
C ASP A 428 8.74 -26.44 8.07
N GLN A 429 9.61 -26.37 7.06
CA GLN A 429 10.91 -25.73 7.23
C GLN A 429 10.78 -24.25 6.88
N ASP A 430 10.89 -23.40 7.90
CA ASP A 430 10.93 -21.94 7.77
C ASP A 430 11.90 -21.59 6.64
N CYS A 431 11.41 -20.97 5.57
CA CYS A 431 12.20 -20.79 4.36
C CYS A 431 13.29 -19.72 4.47
N GLY A 432 13.76 -19.39 5.68
CA GLY A 432 14.91 -18.50 5.92
C GLY A 432 14.64 -17.03 5.58
N HIS A 433 13.44 -16.69 5.11
CA HIS A 433 13.02 -15.32 4.83
C HIS A 433 12.26 -14.69 6.01
N GLY A 434 12.46 -15.19 7.24
CA GLY A 434 11.82 -14.68 8.45
C GLY A 434 10.33 -14.98 8.53
N HIS A 435 9.94 -16.26 8.49
CA HIS A 435 8.55 -16.67 8.74
C HIS A 435 8.27 -17.14 10.15
N SER A 436 9.28 -17.17 11.02
CA SER A 436 9.09 -17.28 12.45
C SER A 436 8.40 -16.01 12.97
N ILE A 437 7.08 -15.97 12.86
CA ILE A 437 6.28 -15.32 13.89
C ILE A 437 6.47 -16.23 15.09
N GLU A 438 7.52 -15.98 15.87
CA GLU A 438 7.66 -16.57 17.20
C GLU A 438 6.50 -16.00 18.03
N MET A 439 5.33 -16.63 17.92
CA MET A 439 4.33 -16.55 18.97
C MET A 439 4.93 -17.36 20.12
N ASN A 440 5.79 -16.72 20.92
CA ASN A 440 6.12 -17.23 22.23
C ASN A 440 4.82 -17.22 23.03
N GLU A 441 4.20 -18.40 23.18
CA GLU A 441 3.02 -18.64 24.02
C GLU A 441 3.34 -18.54 25.52
N ASP A 442 4.51 -17.99 25.90
CA ASP A 442 4.78 -17.53 27.26
C ASP A 442 4.18 -16.12 27.41
N GLU A 443 2.85 -16.10 27.57
CA GLU A 443 2.07 -14.95 28.02
C GLU A 443 2.61 -14.44 29.36
N ASP A 444 3.35 -13.33 29.35
CA ASP A 444 3.39 -12.31 30.41
C ASP A 444 4.25 -11.06 30.06
N ASP A 445 5.00 -11.03 28.94
CA ASP A 445 5.77 -9.85 28.51
C ASP A 445 5.42 -9.43 27.05
N MET A 446 4.27 -8.79 26.86
CA MET A 446 3.93 -8.08 25.60
C MET A 446 4.54 -6.68 25.57
N GLU A 447 5.86 -6.58 25.70
CA GLU A 447 6.62 -5.37 25.36
C GLU A 447 7.59 -5.70 24.21
N ASP A 448 7.55 -4.86 23.17
CA ASP A 448 8.51 -4.76 22.07
C ASP A 448 8.47 -5.81 20.94
N ILE A 449 7.53 -5.60 20.00
CA ILE A 449 7.78 -5.93 18.59
C ILE A 449 8.81 -4.92 18.06
N ASP A 450 10.10 -5.25 18.23
CA ASP A 450 11.20 -4.59 17.55
C ASP A 450 11.15 -4.94 16.05
N MET A 451 10.59 -4.04 15.24
CA MET A 451 10.71 -4.10 13.78
C MET A 451 12.08 -3.55 13.33
N SER A 452 13.17 -4.08 13.88
CA SER A 452 14.50 -3.89 13.33
C SER A 452 14.63 -4.73 12.06
N VAL A 453 14.30 -4.10 10.93
CA VAL A 453 14.74 -4.58 9.61
C VAL A 453 16.26 -4.60 9.65
N ALA A 454 16.83 -5.81 9.57
CA ALA A 454 18.23 -6.16 9.60
C ALA A 454 19.20 -5.07 9.06
N GLU A 455 19.83 -4.33 9.97
CA GLU A 455 21.13 -3.71 9.73
C GLU A 455 22.22 -4.74 10.10
N SER A 456 22.67 -5.50 9.12
CA SER A 456 23.95 -6.21 9.21
C SER A 456 24.97 -5.55 8.27
N MET A 457 25.41 -4.35 8.65
CA MET A 457 26.68 -3.80 8.18
C MET A 457 27.48 -3.35 9.39
N GLU A 458 28.42 -4.21 9.81
CA GLU A 458 29.38 -3.91 10.86
C GLU A 458 30.21 -2.66 10.50
N ALA A 459 30.27 -1.74 11.46
CA ALA A 459 31.03 -0.51 11.40
C ALA A 459 32.54 -0.79 11.35
N GLY A 460 33.13 -0.64 10.16
CA GLY A 460 34.53 -0.29 9.98
C GLY A 460 34.64 1.22 9.81
N SER A 461 35.18 1.89 10.83
CA SER A 461 35.48 3.33 10.84
C SER A 461 36.48 3.70 9.75
N ASP A 462 36.11 4.61 8.84
CA ASP A 462 36.98 5.66 8.34
C ASP A 462 36.13 6.77 7.71
N ASP A 463 36.43 8.01 8.10
CA ASP A 463 35.77 9.24 7.65
C ASP A 463 35.97 9.46 6.14
N GLU A 464 34.98 9.07 5.33
CA GLU A 464 34.75 9.68 4.02
C GLU A 464 33.31 10.18 3.92
N VAL A 465 33.18 11.49 3.74
CA VAL A 465 31.92 12.19 3.46
C VAL A 465 31.43 11.70 2.09
N PHE A 466 30.52 10.73 2.11
CA PHE A 466 29.86 10.22 0.92
C PHE A 466 28.64 11.10 0.62
N ASP A 467 28.81 12.05 -0.30
CA ASP A 467 27.69 12.76 -0.92
C ASP A 467 26.86 11.74 -1.74
N PHE A 468 25.72 11.32 -1.18
CA PHE A 468 24.74 10.47 -1.86
C PHE A 468 23.97 11.31 -2.89
N ASP A 469 24.59 11.55 -4.05
CA ASP A 469 23.90 12.06 -5.23
C ASP A 469 23.10 10.89 -5.83
N GLY A 470 21.82 10.79 -5.43
CA GLY A 470 20.90 9.73 -5.83
C GLY A 470 20.57 9.78 -7.32
N GLY A 471 21.46 9.20 -8.13
CA GLY A 471 21.15 8.73 -9.47
C GLY A 471 20.24 7.51 -9.37
N ILE A 472 19.04 7.62 -9.91
CA ILE A 472 18.15 6.47 -10.14
C ILE A 472 18.83 5.64 -11.23
N ASP A 473 19.52 4.55 -10.85
CA ASP A 473 20.00 3.56 -11.79
C ASP A 473 18.78 2.79 -12.32
N PHE A 474 18.41 3.07 -13.57
CA PHE A 474 17.47 2.25 -14.32
C PHE A 474 18.19 0.95 -14.68
N HIS A 475 17.73 -0.18 -14.13
CA HIS A 475 18.21 -1.49 -14.52
C HIS A 475 17.91 -1.72 -16.02
N GLU A 476 18.97 -1.74 -16.83
CA GLU A 476 18.92 -2.20 -18.22
C GLU A 476 18.49 -3.68 -18.27
N GLU A 477 17.28 -3.87 -18.80
CA GLU A 477 16.84 -5.01 -19.63
C GLU A 477 17.04 -6.43 -19.08
N ASN A 478 15.96 -7.00 -18.56
CA ASN A 478 15.69 -8.43 -18.71
C ASN A 478 15.22 -8.64 -20.16
N GLU A 479 16.08 -9.26 -20.99
CA GLU A 479 15.73 -9.67 -22.35
C GLU A 479 14.44 -10.50 -22.33
N ALA A 480 13.44 -10.02 -23.09
CA ALA A 480 12.21 -10.75 -23.33
C ALA A 480 12.55 -12.12 -23.95
N GLY A 481 12.24 -13.18 -23.21
CA GLY A 481 12.28 -14.55 -23.73
C GLY A 481 11.43 -14.63 -24.98
N VAL A 482 12.08 -15.02 -26.08
CA VAL A 482 11.44 -15.38 -27.34
C VAL A 482 10.44 -16.50 -27.04
N TYR A 483 9.14 -16.19 -27.12
CA TYR A 483 8.11 -17.21 -27.19
C TYR A 483 8.22 -17.85 -28.59
N GLU A 484 8.68 -19.10 -28.64
CA GLU A 484 8.54 -19.94 -29.82
C GLU A 484 7.04 -20.24 -30.00
N GLU A 485 6.47 -19.74 -31.09
CA GLU A 485 5.14 -20.14 -31.56
C GLU A 485 5.23 -21.60 -32.06
N ASP A 486 4.73 -22.54 -31.25
CA ASP A 486 4.45 -23.89 -31.70
C ASP A 486 3.16 -23.88 -32.55
N ASP A 487 3.34 -23.82 -33.86
CA ASP A 487 2.31 -24.11 -34.86
C ASP A 487 1.83 -25.56 -34.73
N ALA A 488 0.76 -25.77 -33.98
CA ALA A 488 0.01 -27.02 -33.97
C ALA A 488 -1.18 -26.93 -34.94
N ASP A 489 -0.94 -27.32 -36.19
CA ASP A 489 -1.97 -27.69 -37.15
C ASP A 489 -2.86 -28.79 -36.56
N SER A 490 -4.10 -28.44 -36.21
CA SER A 490 -5.20 -29.39 -36.07
C SER A 490 -6.40 -28.89 -36.85
N GLU A 491 -6.47 -29.31 -38.11
CA GLU A 491 -7.68 -29.26 -38.92
C GLU A 491 -8.69 -30.26 -38.34
N ASP A 492 -9.57 -29.80 -37.46
CA ASP A 492 -10.82 -30.52 -37.14
C ASP A 492 -11.95 -29.96 -38.01
N GLU A 493 -12.24 -30.70 -39.08
CA GLU A 493 -13.40 -30.52 -39.96
C GLU A 493 -14.70 -30.63 -39.15
N PHE A 494 -15.33 -29.48 -38.89
CA PHE A 494 -16.69 -29.41 -38.38
C PHE A 494 -17.69 -29.70 -39.51
N GLN A 495 -18.24 -30.93 -39.56
CA GLN A 495 -19.39 -31.26 -40.40
C GLN A 495 -20.71 -30.87 -39.69
N PRO A 496 -21.54 -29.98 -40.27
CA PRO A 496 -22.88 -29.76 -39.74
C PRO A 496 -23.83 -30.88 -40.19
N ASP A 497 -24.39 -31.56 -39.20
CA ASP A 497 -25.49 -32.52 -39.34
C ASP A 497 -26.75 -31.77 -39.81
N LEU A 498 -27.13 -31.98 -41.06
CA LEU A 498 -28.40 -31.57 -41.63
C LEU A 498 -29.27 -32.82 -41.77
N SER A 499 -30.07 -33.09 -40.74
CA SER A 499 -31.20 -34.02 -40.87
C SER A 499 -32.38 -33.63 -39.96
N GLU A 500 -33.20 -32.70 -40.45
CA GLU A 500 -34.65 -32.67 -40.19
C GLU A 500 -35.39 -32.49 -41.53
N GLU A 501 -35.74 -33.62 -42.16
CA GLU A 501 -37.03 -33.90 -42.83
C GLU A 501 -37.26 -35.42 -42.90
#